data_AF-A0A8S9FL80-F1
#
_entry.id   AF-A0A8S9FL80-F1
#
_cell.length_a   1.000
_cell.length_b   1.000
_cell.length_c   1.000
_cell.angle_alpha   90.00
_cell.angle_beta   90.00
_cell.angle_gamma   90.00
#
_symmetry.space_group_name_H-M   'P 1'
#
loop_
_entity.id
_entity.type
_entity.pdbx_description
1 polymer ?
#
loop_
_entity_poly.entity_id
_entity_poly.type
_entity_poly.pdbx_seq_one_letter_code
_entity_poly.pdbx_strand_id
1 'polypeptide(L)'
;MMNAVKSRIQFAMSWIRRQPPKVKAFLAVVSAMAVLVFLRVIVHDNEYLFLASEAVHATGISVLIYKLTKERTCAGLSLKTQELTALYLGVRLYCSFVMEFDLHTLLDSAAFFTTLWVIYMIRLKLRATYMEDKDNFVIYYVVVPCIVVSFLIHPSTHHHIINRLFWALCVYLEAVSVLPQLRVMQNTKVYYSFLCYF
;
A
#
# COMPACT_ATOMS: atom_id res chain seq x y z
N MET A 1 36.13 -5.04 -2.55
CA MET A 1 34.96 -5.85 -2.96
C MET A 1 33.74 -5.00 -3.35
N MET A 2 33.34 -4.01 -2.53
CA MET A 2 32.12 -3.20 -2.73
C MET A 2 32.09 -2.35 -4.02
N ASN A 3 33.24 -1.82 -4.45
CA ASN A 3 33.35 -1.01 -5.69
C ASN A 3 33.16 -1.84 -6.97
N ALA A 4 33.60 -3.11 -6.97
CA ALA A 4 33.46 -4.00 -8.11
C ALA A 4 32.00 -4.42 -8.33
N VAL A 5 31.24 -4.65 -7.24
CA VAL A 5 29.80 -4.94 -7.30
C VAL A 5 29.04 -3.72 -7.84
N LYS A 6 29.37 -2.51 -7.34
CA LYS A 6 28.75 -1.26 -7.79
C LYS A 6 28.96 -1.02 -9.29
N SER A 7 30.18 -1.27 -9.80
CA SER A 7 30.51 -1.19 -11.23
C SER A 7 29.73 -2.18 -12.08
N ARG A 8 29.58 -3.44 -11.64
CA ARG A 8 28.80 -4.47 -12.35
C ARG A 8 27.31 -4.13 -12.45
N ILE A 9 26.73 -3.60 -11.37
CA ILE A 9 25.33 -3.14 -11.35
C ILE A 9 25.13 -1.95 -12.30
N GLN A 10 26.06 -0.99 -12.29
CA GLN A 10 26.01 0.16 -13.19
C GLN A 10 26.12 -0.26 -14.67
N PHE A 11 27.02 -1.20 -14.99
CA PHE A 11 27.14 -1.75 -16.33
C PHE A 11 25.85 -2.45 -16.78
N ALA A 12 25.30 -3.34 -15.93
CA ALA A 12 24.04 -4.04 -16.22
C ALA A 12 22.87 -3.06 -16.42
N MET A 13 22.72 -2.05 -15.58
CA MET A 13 21.70 -1.00 -15.74
C MET A 13 21.89 -0.19 -17.03
N SER A 14 23.13 0.14 -17.38
CA SER A 14 23.42 0.87 -18.62
C SER A 14 23.08 0.06 -19.87
N TRP A 15 23.30 -1.25 -19.83
CA TRP A 15 22.99 -2.17 -20.92
C TRP A 15 21.47 -2.35 -21.09
N ILE A 16 20.72 -2.54 -19.99
CA ILE A 16 19.25 -2.65 -20.00
C ILE A 16 18.61 -1.38 -20.59
N ARG A 17 19.13 -0.19 -20.25
CA ARG A 17 18.60 1.08 -20.79
C ARG A 17 18.71 1.18 -22.32
N ARG A 18 19.76 0.59 -22.90
CA ARG A 18 20.04 0.60 -24.35
C ARG A 18 19.23 -0.42 -25.16
N GLN A 19 18.49 -1.33 -24.50
CA GLN A 19 17.72 -2.35 -25.19
C GLN A 19 16.44 -1.80 -25.86
N PRO A 20 16.01 -2.38 -26.98
CA PRO A 20 14.77 -2.00 -27.67
C PRO A 20 13.53 -2.36 -26.81
N PRO A 21 12.38 -1.70 -27.02
CA PRO A 21 11.18 -1.86 -26.18
C PRO A 21 10.68 -3.31 -26.10
N LYS A 22 10.80 -4.10 -27.18
CA LYS A 22 10.44 -5.52 -27.20
C LYS A 22 11.29 -6.37 -26.23
N VAL A 23 12.60 -6.11 -26.16
CA VAL A 23 13.52 -6.83 -25.26
C VAL A 23 13.29 -6.41 -23.81
N LYS A 24 12.99 -5.13 -23.56
CA LYS A 24 12.59 -4.66 -22.23
C LYS A 24 11.30 -5.32 -21.75
N ALA A 25 10.29 -5.43 -22.61
CA ALA A 25 9.05 -6.12 -22.30
C ALA A 25 9.30 -7.62 -22.00
N PHE A 26 10.12 -8.29 -22.83
CA PHE A 26 10.49 -9.68 -22.58
C PHE A 26 11.24 -9.87 -21.26
N LEU A 27 12.25 -9.04 -20.97
CA LEU A 27 12.98 -9.08 -19.70
C LEU A 27 12.06 -8.81 -18.50
N ALA A 28 11.12 -7.88 -18.63
CA ALA A 28 10.12 -7.62 -17.59
C ALA A 28 9.25 -8.84 -17.34
N VAL A 29 8.74 -9.49 -18.40
CA VAL A 29 7.91 -10.71 -18.29
C VAL A 29 8.71 -11.85 -17.66
N VAL A 30 9.95 -12.10 -18.12
CA VAL A 30 10.80 -13.16 -17.55
C VAL A 30 11.12 -12.87 -16.08
N SER A 31 11.42 -11.61 -15.73
CA SER A 31 11.66 -11.22 -14.33
C SER A 31 10.41 -11.42 -13.47
N ALA A 32 9.23 -11.07 -13.99
CA ALA A 32 7.96 -11.25 -13.30
C ALA A 32 7.67 -12.75 -13.10
N MET A 33 7.88 -13.58 -14.13
CA MET A 33 7.72 -15.03 -14.03
C MET A 33 8.69 -15.66 -13.03
N ALA A 34 9.96 -15.23 -13.03
CA ALA A 34 10.95 -15.71 -12.07
C ALA A 34 10.58 -15.33 -10.62
N VAL A 35 10.10 -14.10 -10.41
CA VAL A 35 9.59 -13.65 -9.11
C VAL A 35 8.37 -14.46 -8.69
N LEU A 36 7.44 -14.75 -9.60
CA LEU A 36 6.26 -15.57 -9.32
C LEU A 36 6.62 -17.01 -8.95
N VAL A 37 7.57 -17.63 -9.66
CA VAL A 37 8.06 -18.98 -9.33
C VAL A 37 8.79 -18.98 -7.99
N PHE A 38 9.66 -17.99 -7.76
CA PHE A 38 10.36 -17.84 -6.49
C PHE A 38 9.40 -17.65 -5.32
N LEU A 39 8.39 -16.78 -5.48
CA LEU A 39 7.31 -16.62 -4.50
C LEU A 39 6.58 -17.95 -4.28
N ARG A 40 6.21 -18.68 -5.34
CA ARG A 40 5.53 -19.98 -5.19
C ARG A 40 6.38 -21.02 -4.47
N VAL A 41 7.70 -20.97 -4.62
CA VAL A 41 8.64 -21.92 -3.99
C VAL A 41 8.93 -21.55 -2.54
N ILE A 42 9.07 -20.25 -2.22
CA ILE A 42 9.32 -19.77 -0.84
C ILE A 42 8.06 -19.79 0.00
N VAL A 43 6.91 -19.49 -0.59
CA VAL A 43 5.62 -19.48 0.08
C VAL A 43 5.08 -20.91 0.11
N HIS A 44 5.70 -21.74 0.93
CA HIS A 44 5.15 -23.04 1.31
C HIS A 44 4.19 -22.89 2.50
N ASP A 45 4.48 -21.93 3.41
CA ASP A 45 3.68 -21.62 4.59
C ASP A 45 3.13 -20.19 4.51
N ASN A 46 1.84 -20.06 4.16
CA ASN A 46 1.15 -18.75 4.05
C ASN A 46 1.10 -17.98 5.39
N GLU A 47 1.24 -18.67 6.51
CA GLU A 47 1.11 -18.10 7.86
C GLU A 47 2.22 -17.07 8.16
N TYR A 48 3.47 -17.32 7.76
CA TYR A 48 4.58 -16.40 8.02
C TYR A 48 4.46 -15.10 7.22
N LEU A 49 3.95 -15.17 5.98
CA LEU A 49 3.71 -13.97 5.16
C LEU A 49 2.61 -13.11 5.78
N PHE A 50 1.55 -13.74 6.24
CA PHE A 50 0.46 -13.04 6.90
C PHE A 50 0.95 -12.35 8.17
N LEU A 51 1.65 -13.08 9.04
CA LEU A 51 2.21 -12.53 10.27
C LEU A 51 3.19 -11.38 10.01
N ALA A 52 4.03 -11.50 8.98
CA ALA A 52 4.95 -10.44 8.58
C ALA A 52 4.21 -9.19 8.08
N SER A 53 3.17 -9.37 7.25
CA SER A 53 2.32 -8.27 6.78
C SER A 53 1.69 -7.53 7.96
N GLU A 54 1.14 -8.26 8.91
CA GLU A 54 0.50 -7.73 10.10
C GLU A 54 1.49 -6.97 11.01
N ALA A 55 2.68 -7.54 11.23
CA ALA A 55 3.74 -6.89 12.00
C ALA A 55 4.22 -5.58 11.34
N VAL A 56 4.35 -5.56 10.02
CA VAL A 56 4.70 -4.34 9.26
C VAL A 56 3.60 -3.29 9.39
N HIS A 57 2.33 -3.70 9.31
CA HIS A 57 1.18 -2.79 9.45
C HIS A 57 1.13 -2.18 10.86
N ALA A 58 1.22 -3.02 11.90
CA ALA A 58 1.26 -2.59 13.29
C ALA A 58 2.42 -1.64 13.58
N THR A 59 3.60 -1.90 13.02
CA THR A 59 4.77 -1.03 13.15
C THR A 59 4.53 0.32 12.47
N GLY A 60 3.99 0.31 11.24
CA GLY A 60 3.68 1.53 10.49
C GLY A 60 2.67 2.42 11.21
N ILE A 61 1.59 1.83 11.72
CA ILE A 61 0.59 2.52 12.54
C ILE A 61 1.21 3.09 13.82
N SER A 62 2.07 2.33 14.50
CA SER A 62 2.71 2.77 15.75
C SER A 62 3.60 4.00 15.54
N VAL A 63 4.40 4.00 14.47
CA VAL A 63 5.22 5.16 14.08
C VAL A 63 4.34 6.37 13.75
N LEU A 64 3.23 6.15 13.07
CA LEU A 64 2.29 7.21 12.72
C LEU A 64 1.64 7.83 13.98
N ILE A 65 1.19 7.01 14.93
CA ILE A 65 0.65 7.49 16.21
C ILE A 65 1.70 8.30 16.97
N TYR A 66 2.93 7.80 17.06
CA TYR A 66 4.02 8.48 17.72
C TYR A 66 4.22 9.88 17.12
N LYS A 67 4.32 9.97 15.79
CA LYS A 67 4.48 11.24 15.07
C LYS A 67 3.33 12.21 15.38
N LEU A 68 2.08 11.78 15.24
CA LEU A 68 0.91 12.66 15.44
C LEU A 68 0.78 13.12 16.90
N THR A 69 1.18 12.29 17.86
CA THR A 69 1.04 12.58 19.29
C THR A 69 2.19 13.44 19.82
N LYS A 70 3.44 13.14 19.41
CA LYS A 70 4.64 13.81 19.90
C LYS A 70 5.00 15.04 19.08
N GLU A 71 5.04 14.93 17.76
CA GLU A 71 5.42 16.04 16.88
C GLU A 71 4.25 16.99 16.62
N ARG A 72 3.01 16.57 16.91
CA ARG A 72 1.80 17.40 16.76
C ARG A 72 1.67 18.01 15.36
N THR A 73 2.05 17.24 14.34
CA THR A 73 1.98 17.66 12.93
C THR A 73 1.56 16.49 12.04
N CYS A 74 0.72 16.77 11.04
CA CYS A 74 0.40 15.85 9.96
C CYS A 74 1.00 16.29 8.61
N ALA A 75 1.99 17.18 8.62
CA ALA A 75 2.69 17.60 7.40
C ALA A 75 3.30 16.39 6.67
N GLY A 76 3.04 16.32 5.37
CA GLY A 76 3.47 15.22 4.49
C GLY A 76 2.67 13.92 4.60
N LEU A 77 1.55 13.91 5.33
CA LEU A 77 0.64 12.77 5.41
C LEU A 77 -0.57 12.98 4.48
N SER A 78 -0.87 11.98 3.66
CA SER A 78 -2.06 11.96 2.80
C SER A 78 -3.27 11.47 3.59
N LEU A 79 -4.29 12.30 3.69
CA LEU A 79 -5.59 11.92 4.23
C LEU A 79 -6.25 10.89 3.30
N LYS A 80 -6.04 11.02 2.00
CA LYS A 80 -6.60 10.12 0.98
C LYS A 80 -6.11 8.69 1.12
N THR A 81 -4.84 8.49 1.48
CA THR A 81 -4.34 7.15 1.83
C THR A 81 -5.01 6.62 3.08
N GLN A 82 -5.18 7.43 4.13
CA GLN A 82 -5.84 6.96 5.36
C GLN A 82 -7.31 6.58 5.12
N GLU A 83 -8.02 7.33 4.27
CA GLU A 83 -9.40 7.01 3.85
C GLU A 83 -9.48 5.67 3.10
N LEU A 84 -8.57 5.44 2.15
CA LEU A 84 -8.45 4.16 1.45
C LEU A 84 -8.10 3.02 2.40
N THR A 85 -7.21 3.28 3.36
CA THR A 85 -6.83 2.30 4.39
C THR A 85 -8.00 1.92 5.27
N ALA A 86 -8.77 2.90 5.76
CA ALA A 86 -9.98 2.64 6.52
C ALA A 86 -11.02 1.86 5.69
N LEU A 87 -11.18 2.18 4.40
CA LEU A 87 -12.12 1.48 3.53
C LEU A 87 -11.78 -0.01 3.41
N TYR A 88 -10.53 -0.36 3.04
CA TYR A 88 -10.19 -1.78 2.87
C TYR A 88 -10.15 -2.53 4.19
N LEU A 89 -9.69 -1.91 5.29
CA LEU A 89 -9.72 -2.53 6.62
C LEU A 89 -11.16 -2.78 7.09
N GLY A 90 -12.08 -1.87 6.80
CA GLY A 90 -13.51 -2.08 7.11
C GLY A 90 -14.11 -3.24 6.33
N VAL A 91 -13.80 -3.36 5.04
CA VAL A 91 -14.24 -4.51 4.21
C VAL A 91 -13.59 -5.81 4.68
N ARG A 92 -12.29 -5.79 5.00
CA ARG A 92 -11.56 -6.94 5.55
C ARG A 92 -12.16 -7.40 6.88
N LEU A 93 -12.42 -6.46 7.78
CA LEU A 93 -13.01 -6.76 9.08
C LEU A 93 -14.38 -7.41 8.94
N TYR A 94 -15.23 -6.91 8.03
CA TYR A 94 -16.49 -7.57 7.68
C TYR A 94 -16.27 -9.01 7.18
N CYS A 95 -15.35 -9.21 6.23
CA CYS A 95 -15.03 -10.54 5.71
C CYS A 95 -14.55 -11.47 6.83
N SER A 96 -13.67 -10.99 7.71
CA SER A 96 -13.18 -11.75 8.87
C SER A 96 -14.34 -12.18 9.77
N PHE A 97 -15.22 -11.26 10.20
CA PHE A 97 -16.37 -11.62 11.03
C PHE A 97 -17.30 -12.68 10.41
N VAL A 98 -17.46 -12.67 9.09
CA VAL A 98 -18.39 -13.58 8.38
C VAL A 98 -17.73 -14.90 7.98
N MET A 99 -16.42 -14.90 7.74
CA MET A 99 -15.68 -16.07 7.23
C MET A 99 -14.86 -16.77 8.32
N GLU A 100 -14.18 -16.02 9.19
CA GLU A 100 -13.15 -16.50 10.11
C GLU A 100 -13.14 -15.65 11.40
N PHE A 101 -13.75 -16.16 12.49
CA PHE A 101 -13.81 -15.46 13.78
C PHE A 101 -12.54 -15.74 14.62
N ASP A 102 -11.39 -15.28 14.14
CA ASP A 102 -10.09 -15.58 14.76
C ASP A 102 -9.37 -14.35 15.33
N LEU A 103 -8.18 -14.56 15.92
CA LEU A 103 -7.27 -13.51 16.42
C LEU A 103 -6.98 -12.43 15.35
N HIS A 104 -7.02 -12.81 14.08
CA HIS A 104 -6.94 -11.90 12.94
C HIS A 104 -7.99 -10.79 12.97
N THR A 105 -9.23 -11.12 13.34
CA THR A 105 -10.32 -10.15 13.48
C THR A 105 -10.00 -9.07 14.51
N LEU A 106 -9.31 -9.43 15.59
CA LEU A 106 -8.92 -8.49 16.65
C LEU A 106 -7.85 -7.52 16.16
N LEU A 107 -6.87 -8.02 15.41
CA LEU A 107 -5.79 -7.22 14.83
C LEU A 107 -6.32 -6.26 13.75
N ASP A 108 -7.16 -6.75 12.84
CA ASP A 108 -7.85 -5.94 11.84
C ASP A 108 -8.73 -4.86 12.49
N SER A 109 -9.43 -5.20 13.57
CA SER A 109 -10.21 -4.23 14.36
C SER A 109 -9.32 -3.14 14.92
N ALA A 110 -8.21 -3.50 15.56
CA ALA A 110 -7.27 -2.56 16.15
C ALA A 110 -6.67 -1.62 15.08
N ALA A 111 -6.27 -2.16 13.93
CA ALA A 111 -5.77 -1.38 12.80
C ALA A 111 -6.85 -0.43 12.25
N PHE A 112 -8.10 -0.90 12.11
CA PHE A 112 -9.22 -0.10 11.62
C PHE A 112 -9.51 1.09 12.55
N PHE A 113 -9.72 0.85 13.85
CA PHE A 113 -10.01 1.91 14.81
C PHE A 113 -8.86 2.91 14.95
N THR A 114 -7.61 2.42 14.89
CA THR A 114 -6.46 3.32 14.92
C THR A 114 -6.38 4.19 13.67
N THR A 115 -6.69 3.65 12.50
CA THR A 115 -6.77 4.42 11.26
C THR A 115 -7.86 5.48 11.33
N LEU A 116 -9.04 5.16 11.89
CA LEU A 116 -10.09 6.15 12.14
C LEU A 116 -9.63 7.27 13.09
N TRP A 117 -8.89 6.93 14.14
CA TRP A 117 -8.29 7.91 15.04
C TRP A 117 -7.29 8.82 14.32
N VAL A 118 -6.45 8.27 13.43
CA VAL A 118 -5.55 9.07 12.57
C VAL A 118 -6.34 10.04 11.69
N ILE A 119 -7.39 9.57 11.03
CA ILE A 119 -8.27 10.41 10.19
C ILE A 119 -8.88 11.54 11.04
N TYR A 120 -9.37 11.23 12.23
CA TYR A 120 -9.87 12.21 13.19
C TYR A 120 -8.80 13.25 13.55
N MET A 121 -7.58 12.80 13.85
CA MET A 121 -6.46 13.69 14.18
C MET A 121 -6.14 14.64 13.03
N ILE A 122 -6.08 14.16 11.79
CA ILE A 122 -5.80 15.00 10.60
C ILE A 122 -6.93 16.01 10.37
N ARG A 123 -8.19 15.55 10.37
CA ARG A 123 -9.35 16.38 9.99
C ARG A 123 -9.69 17.45 11.03
N LEU A 124 -9.48 17.17 12.31
CA LEU A 124 -9.95 18.04 13.40
C LEU A 124 -8.81 18.64 14.22
N LYS A 125 -7.89 17.82 14.73
CA LYS A 125 -6.86 18.30 15.69
C LYS A 125 -5.66 18.95 15.02
N LEU A 126 -5.23 18.43 13.87
CA LEU A 126 -4.00 18.81 13.17
C LEU A 126 -4.27 19.43 11.80
N ARG A 127 -5.52 19.81 11.52
CA ARG A 127 -5.96 20.37 10.23
C ARG A 127 -5.09 21.53 9.74
N ALA A 128 -4.59 22.36 10.65
CA ALA A 128 -3.73 23.49 10.31
C ALA A 128 -2.38 23.09 9.67
N THR A 129 -1.88 21.87 9.97
CA THR A 129 -0.62 21.34 9.42
C THR A 129 -0.83 20.44 8.20
N TYR A 130 -2.08 20.22 7.80
CA TYR A 130 -2.43 19.37 6.66
C TYR A 130 -2.22 20.10 5.34
N MET A 131 -1.48 19.49 4.42
CA MET A 131 -1.11 20.07 3.12
C MET A 131 -2.11 19.68 2.03
N GLU A 132 -3.32 20.23 2.10
CA GLU A 132 -4.43 19.90 1.19
C GLU A 132 -4.07 20.15 -0.29
N ASP A 133 -3.29 21.19 -0.58
CA ASP A 133 -2.83 21.52 -1.93
C ASP A 133 -1.92 20.44 -2.55
N LYS A 134 -1.21 19.68 -1.70
CA LYS A 134 -0.34 18.59 -2.15
C LYS A 134 -1.05 17.24 -2.24
N ASP A 135 -2.14 17.04 -1.49
CA ASP A 135 -2.92 15.78 -1.44
C ASP A 135 -4.10 15.79 -2.44
N ASN A 136 -3.77 16.02 -3.73
CA ASN A 136 -4.73 16.17 -4.81
C ASN A 136 -5.07 14.85 -5.54
N PHE A 137 -4.86 13.71 -4.89
CA PHE A 137 -5.11 12.40 -5.50
C PHE A 137 -6.61 12.09 -5.54
N VAL A 138 -7.12 11.71 -6.72
CA VAL A 138 -8.54 11.37 -6.91
C VAL A 138 -8.75 9.88 -6.63
N ILE A 139 -9.35 9.57 -5.48
CA ILE A 139 -9.57 8.19 -4.98
C ILE A 139 -10.37 7.31 -5.96
N TYR A 140 -11.32 7.89 -6.69
CA TYR A 140 -12.19 7.14 -7.63
C TYR A 140 -11.39 6.38 -8.71
N TYR A 141 -10.25 6.93 -9.17
CA TYR A 141 -9.39 6.25 -10.14
C TYR A 141 -8.75 4.97 -9.62
N VAL A 142 -8.82 4.73 -8.31
CA VAL A 142 -8.29 3.52 -7.68
C VAL A 142 -9.44 2.60 -7.29
N VAL A 143 -10.46 3.14 -6.61
CA VAL A 143 -11.57 2.33 -6.10
C VAL A 143 -12.34 1.64 -7.22
N VAL A 144 -12.63 2.33 -8.33
CA VAL A 144 -13.43 1.72 -9.41
C VAL A 144 -12.70 0.60 -10.14
N PRO A 145 -11.43 0.76 -10.56
CA PRO A 145 -10.69 -0.37 -11.09
C PRO A 145 -10.61 -1.54 -10.12
N CYS A 146 -10.43 -1.32 -8.82
CA CYS A 146 -10.44 -2.40 -7.83
C CYS A 146 -11.78 -3.13 -7.82
N ILE A 147 -12.91 -2.41 -7.79
CA ILE A 147 -14.25 -3.03 -7.86
C ILE A 147 -14.41 -3.85 -9.14
N VAL A 148 -14.07 -3.29 -10.30
CA VAL A 148 -14.18 -4.00 -11.59
C VAL A 148 -13.33 -5.26 -11.59
N VAL A 149 -12.07 -5.17 -11.14
CA VAL A 149 -11.18 -6.34 -11.08
C VAL A 149 -11.68 -7.37 -10.07
N SER A 150 -12.27 -6.97 -8.93
CA SER A 150 -12.90 -7.92 -7.99
C SER A 150 -14.05 -8.70 -8.60
N PHE A 151 -14.86 -8.08 -9.48
CA PHE A 151 -15.92 -8.81 -10.19
C PHE A 151 -15.37 -9.79 -11.22
N LEU A 152 -14.24 -9.48 -11.86
CA LEU A 152 -13.64 -10.32 -12.89
C LEU A 152 -12.74 -11.43 -12.31
N ILE A 153 -12.03 -11.11 -11.24
CA ILE A 153 -11.01 -11.94 -10.59
C ILE A 153 -11.29 -11.92 -9.10
N HIS A 154 -11.92 -12.98 -8.62
CA HIS A 154 -12.09 -13.27 -7.20
C HIS A 154 -11.76 -14.74 -6.96
N PRO A 155 -11.33 -15.14 -5.75
CA PRO A 155 -11.06 -16.54 -5.48
C PRO A 155 -12.33 -17.40 -5.57
N SER A 156 -12.16 -18.67 -5.95
CA SER A 156 -13.23 -19.67 -5.96
C SER A 156 -13.18 -20.45 -4.65
N THR A 157 -13.83 -19.91 -3.61
CA THR A 157 -14.00 -20.57 -2.31
C THR A 157 -15.46 -20.99 -2.10
N HIS A 158 -15.71 -21.79 -1.06
CA HIS A 158 -17.06 -22.26 -0.69
C HIS A 158 -17.99 -21.15 -0.16
N HIS A 159 -17.46 -19.96 0.13
CA HIS A 159 -18.22 -18.84 0.64
C HIS A 159 -19.15 -18.23 -0.42
N HIS A 160 -20.19 -17.53 0.06
CA HIS A 160 -21.10 -16.77 -0.79
C HIS A 160 -20.35 -15.80 -1.71
N ILE A 161 -20.82 -15.65 -2.95
CA ILE A 161 -20.21 -14.80 -3.98
C ILE A 161 -19.90 -13.39 -3.47
N ILE A 162 -20.82 -12.79 -2.69
CA ILE A 162 -20.64 -11.44 -2.13
C ILE A 162 -19.39 -11.36 -1.25
N ASN A 163 -19.18 -12.35 -0.37
CA ASN A 163 -18.02 -12.39 0.52
C ASN A 163 -16.72 -12.57 -0.26
N ARG A 164 -16.74 -13.37 -1.34
CA ARG A 164 -15.57 -13.56 -2.21
C ARG A 164 -15.20 -12.28 -2.95
N LEU A 165 -16.21 -11.53 -3.42
CA LEU A 165 -16.01 -10.24 -4.08
C LEU A 165 -15.44 -9.20 -3.10
N PHE A 166 -16.00 -9.11 -1.89
CA PHE A 166 -15.50 -8.19 -0.87
C PHE A 166 -14.09 -8.54 -0.38
N TRP A 167 -13.79 -9.82 -0.24
CA TRP A 167 -12.43 -10.27 0.08
C TRP A 167 -11.45 -9.89 -1.04
N ALA A 168 -11.80 -10.12 -2.31
CA ALA A 168 -10.95 -9.68 -3.42
C ALA A 168 -10.78 -8.15 -3.45
N LEU A 169 -11.87 -7.41 -3.18
CA LEU A 169 -11.86 -5.95 -3.13
C LEU A 169 -10.93 -5.41 -2.05
N CYS A 170 -10.96 -5.97 -0.84
CA CYS A 170 -10.10 -5.49 0.23
C CYS A 170 -8.61 -5.75 -0.06
N VAL A 171 -8.27 -6.90 -0.64
CA VAL A 171 -6.89 -7.22 -1.07
C VAL A 171 -6.43 -6.27 -2.17
N TYR A 172 -7.26 -6.01 -3.18
CA TYR A 172 -6.89 -5.09 -4.26
C TYR A 172 -6.75 -3.65 -3.78
N LEU A 173 -7.66 -3.17 -2.93
CA LEU A 173 -7.57 -1.83 -2.34
C LEU A 173 -6.34 -1.68 -1.44
N GLU A 174 -6.01 -2.69 -0.64
CA GLU A 174 -4.81 -2.67 0.21
C GLU A 174 -3.55 -2.42 -0.64
N ALA A 175 -3.39 -3.18 -1.72
CA ALA A 175 -2.21 -3.11 -2.59
C ALA A 175 -1.97 -1.71 -3.21
N VAL A 176 -3.03 -0.93 -3.40
CA VAL A 176 -2.99 0.38 -4.09
C VAL A 176 -3.25 1.57 -3.17
N SER A 177 -3.63 1.34 -1.92
CA SER A 177 -3.98 2.38 -0.93
C SER A 177 -2.85 3.37 -0.64
N VAL A 178 -1.60 2.97 -0.89
CA VAL A 178 -0.40 3.80 -0.69
C VAL A 178 -0.17 4.86 -1.79
N LEU A 179 -0.86 4.77 -2.93
CA LEU A 179 -0.62 5.66 -4.08
C LEU A 179 -0.79 7.17 -3.76
N PRO A 180 -1.85 7.61 -3.04
CA PRO A 180 -1.96 9.01 -2.64
C PRO A 180 -0.78 9.50 -1.79
N GLN A 181 -0.31 8.70 -0.82
CA GLN A 181 0.84 9.01 0.00
C GLN A 181 2.12 9.20 -0.83
N LEU A 182 2.37 8.32 -1.80
CA LEU A 182 3.51 8.46 -2.72
C LEU A 182 3.42 9.76 -3.53
N ARG A 183 2.22 10.14 -3.98
CA ARG A 183 1.98 11.39 -4.71
C ARG A 183 2.28 12.61 -3.85
N VAL A 184 1.84 12.64 -2.59
CA VAL A 184 2.17 13.72 -1.64
C VAL A 184 3.68 13.83 -1.43
N MET A 185 4.38 12.71 -1.21
CA MET A 185 5.83 12.72 -1.04
C MET A 185 6.57 13.27 -2.25
N GLN A 186 6.10 12.96 -3.47
CA GLN A 186 6.66 13.52 -4.70
C GLN A 186 6.39 15.02 -4.81
N ASN A 187 5.15 15.46 -4.62
CA ASN A 187 4.75 16.87 -4.73
C ASN A 187 5.51 17.75 -3.72
N THR A 188 5.68 17.26 -2.49
CA THR A 188 6.40 17.97 -1.43
C THR A 188 7.90 18.07 -1.72
N LYS A 189 8.55 17.00 -2.21
CA LYS A 189 9.96 17.04 -2.61
C LYS A 189 10.21 18.02 -3.75
N VAL A 190 9.33 18.02 -4.76
CA VAL A 190 9.41 18.95 -5.89
C VAL A 190 9.29 20.38 -5.40
N TYR A 191 8.34 20.67 -4.50
CA TYR A 191 8.14 21.99 -3.92
C TYR A 191 9.37 22.51 -3.16
N TYR A 192 9.90 21.72 -2.22
CA TYR A 192 11.10 22.13 -1.47
C TYR A 192 12.34 22.24 -2.36
N SER A 193 12.48 21.35 -3.35
CA SER A 193 13.56 21.44 -4.33
C SER A 193 13.52 22.77 -5.05
N PHE A 194 12.36 23.20 -5.57
CA PHE A 194 12.23 24.51 -6.23
C PHE A 194 12.58 25.65 -5.30
N LEU A 195 12.11 25.63 -4.05
CA LEU A 195 12.38 26.68 -3.08
C LEU A 195 13.89 26.80 -2.76
N CYS A 196 14.63 25.70 -2.70
CA CYS A 196 16.08 25.72 -2.45
C CYS A 196 16.92 26.26 -3.62
N TYR A 197 16.36 26.40 -4.83
CA TYR A 197 17.04 27.03 -5.97
C TYR A 197 16.87 28.55 -6.01
N PHE A 198 15.94 29.11 -5.23
CA PHE A 198 15.71 30.55 -5.09
C PHE A 198 16.29 31.07 -3.77
#